data_AF-A0AAU3P9J5-F1
#
_entry.id   AF-A0AAU3P9J5-F1
#
_cell.length_a   1.000
_cell.length_b   1.000
_cell.length_c   1.000
_cell.angle_alpha   90.00
_cell.angle_beta   90.00
_cell.angle_gamma   90.00
#
_symmetry.space_group_name_H-M   'P 1'
#
loop_
_entity.id
_entity.type
_entity.pdbx_description
1 polymer ?
#
loop_
_entity_poly.entity_id
_entity_poly.type
_entity_poly.pdbx_seq_one_letter_code
_entity_poly.pdbx_strand_id
1 'polypeptide(L)'
;MSYSVGQVAGFAGVTVRTLHHYDEIGLLAPVGRSHAGHRRYSDADLDRLQQILFYRELGFPLDEVAALLDDPEADPRAHLRRQYELLTARIGKLQKMAAAVQIAMEARKMGIDLAPEEKFEVFGDHDPEQYADEVQERWGHTEAYAESQRKAASYTKEDWLRIKEANDDWMRRLIAVMDSGEEPGSGAAMDLAEEHRQQICRFHYECTYEIQTALGEMFVADERYRRNLDKDREGVAAFLREAILANAVRNV
;
A
#
# COMPACT_ATOMS: atom_id res chain seq x y z
N MET A 1 47.19 -11.30 -30.41
CA MET A 1 48.17 -11.47 -29.30
C MET A 1 47.71 -12.61 -28.39
N SER A 2 48.48 -13.02 -27.36
CA SER A 2 47.98 -14.01 -26.38
C SER A 2 48.07 -13.51 -24.93
N TYR A 3 46.96 -13.60 -24.21
CA TYR A 3 46.80 -13.10 -22.85
C TYR A 3 46.78 -14.24 -21.83
N SER A 4 47.33 -13.99 -20.65
CA SER A 4 47.21 -14.93 -19.53
C SER A 4 45.81 -14.88 -18.91
N VAL A 5 45.39 -15.97 -18.28
CA VAL A 5 44.09 -16.06 -17.58
C VAL A 5 43.89 -14.94 -16.54
N GLY A 6 44.95 -14.49 -15.86
CA GLY A 6 44.87 -13.40 -14.89
C GLY A 6 44.62 -12.04 -15.53
N GLN A 7 45.22 -11.78 -16.71
CA GLN A 7 44.97 -10.55 -17.47
C GLN A 7 43.52 -10.52 -17.99
N VAL A 8 43.05 -11.63 -18.55
CA VAL A 8 41.67 -11.75 -19.06
C VAL A 8 40.64 -11.58 -17.94
N ALA A 9 40.87 -12.22 -16.78
CA ALA A 9 40.04 -12.04 -15.59
C ALA A 9 39.95 -10.57 -15.17
N GLY A 10 41.09 -9.87 -15.15
CA GLY A 10 41.15 -8.44 -14.84
C GLY A 10 40.40 -7.56 -15.85
N PHE A 11 40.55 -7.81 -17.15
CA PHE A 11 39.87 -7.03 -18.19
C PHE A 11 38.35 -7.24 -18.20
N ALA A 12 37.92 -8.47 -18.01
CA ALA A 12 36.51 -8.86 -18.08
C ALA A 12 35.76 -8.73 -16.75
N GLY A 13 36.45 -8.35 -15.67
CA GLY A 13 35.84 -8.21 -14.34
C GLY A 13 35.31 -9.53 -13.75
N VAL A 14 35.81 -10.67 -14.23
CA VAL A 14 35.42 -12.00 -13.75
C VAL A 14 36.54 -12.67 -12.99
N THR A 15 36.19 -13.66 -12.16
CA THR A 15 37.21 -14.42 -11.44
C THR A 15 37.93 -15.40 -12.37
N VAL A 16 39.19 -15.72 -12.07
CA VAL A 16 39.93 -16.81 -12.74
C VAL A 16 39.15 -18.14 -12.65
N ARG A 17 38.45 -18.36 -11.53
CA ARG A 17 37.59 -19.54 -11.35
C ARG A 17 36.44 -19.57 -12.36
N THR A 18 35.83 -18.43 -12.68
CA THR A 18 34.79 -18.32 -13.71
C THR A 18 35.34 -18.70 -15.09
N LEU A 19 36.54 -18.23 -15.45
CA LEU A 19 37.16 -18.57 -16.73
C LEU A 19 37.56 -20.06 -16.80
N HIS A 20 38.01 -20.65 -15.70
CA HIS A 20 38.24 -22.10 -15.63
C HIS A 20 36.94 -22.88 -15.79
N HIS A 21 35.86 -22.45 -15.16
CA HIS A 21 34.56 -23.08 -15.32
C HIS A 21 34.08 -23.02 -16.77
N TYR A 22 34.23 -21.87 -17.45
CA TYR A 22 33.86 -21.74 -18.86
C TYR A 22 34.70 -22.63 -19.78
N ASP A 23 35.97 -22.82 -19.49
CA ASP A 23 36.82 -23.80 -20.20
C ASP A 23 36.36 -25.24 -19.93
N GLU A 24 36.07 -25.59 -18.68
CA GLU A 24 35.61 -26.93 -18.28
C GLU A 24 34.30 -27.35 -18.96
N ILE A 25 33.36 -26.41 -19.12
CA ILE A 25 32.09 -26.67 -19.81
C ILE A 25 32.17 -26.45 -21.34
N GLY A 26 33.35 -26.11 -21.86
CA GLY A 26 33.56 -25.86 -23.29
C GLY A 26 32.99 -24.54 -23.83
N LEU A 27 32.44 -23.68 -22.97
CA LEU A 27 31.85 -22.40 -23.36
C LEU A 27 32.91 -21.40 -23.83
N LEU A 28 34.10 -21.40 -23.22
CA LEU A 28 35.25 -20.59 -23.64
C LEU A 28 36.55 -21.38 -23.52
N ALA A 29 37.03 -21.92 -24.65
CA ALA A 29 38.28 -22.66 -24.71
C ALA A 29 39.49 -21.71 -24.96
N PRO A 30 40.60 -21.85 -24.24
CA PRO A 30 41.82 -21.09 -24.51
C PRO A 30 42.48 -21.54 -25.81
N VAL A 31 42.99 -20.59 -26.62
CA VAL A 31 43.78 -20.90 -27.83
C VAL A 31 44.99 -21.80 -27.59
N GLY A 32 45.51 -21.84 -26.36
CA GLY A 32 46.56 -22.78 -26.00
C GLY A 32 47.07 -22.62 -24.57
N ARG A 33 48.23 -23.21 -24.31
CA ARG A 33 48.93 -23.11 -23.02
C ARG A 33 50.35 -22.61 -23.22
N SER A 34 50.88 -21.88 -22.24
CA SER A 34 52.29 -21.47 -22.23
C SER A 34 53.20 -22.69 -22.00
N HIS A 35 54.52 -22.51 -22.21
CA HIS A 35 55.52 -23.54 -21.88
C HIS A 35 55.46 -24.03 -20.41
N ALA A 36 54.95 -23.21 -19.50
CA ALA A 36 54.74 -23.56 -18.09
C ALA A 36 53.34 -24.15 -17.79
N GLY A 37 52.52 -24.42 -18.81
CA GLY A 37 51.20 -25.05 -18.69
C GLY A 37 50.02 -24.10 -18.42
N HIS A 38 50.26 -22.78 -18.32
CA HIS A 38 49.21 -21.78 -18.05
C HIS A 38 48.35 -21.49 -19.28
N ARG A 39 47.03 -21.36 -19.11
CA ARG A 39 46.08 -21.01 -20.18
C ARG A 39 46.41 -19.68 -20.84
N ARG A 40 46.26 -19.64 -22.17
CA ARG A 40 46.47 -18.47 -23.01
C ARG A 40 45.24 -18.25 -23.87
N TYR A 41 44.79 -17.01 -23.94
CA TYR A 41 43.61 -16.60 -24.69
C TYR A 41 44.00 -15.68 -25.84
N SER A 42 43.40 -15.88 -27.00
CA SER A 42 43.54 -15.03 -28.20
C SER A 42 42.57 -13.85 -28.16
N ASP A 43 42.75 -12.87 -29.05
CA ASP A 43 41.79 -11.76 -29.23
C ASP A 43 40.37 -12.28 -29.55
N ALA A 44 40.25 -13.34 -30.37
CA ALA A 44 38.96 -13.95 -30.67
C ALA A 44 38.30 -14.61 -29.45
N ASP A 45 39.10 -15.15 -28.52
CA ASP A 45 38.59 -15.71 -27.26
C ASP A 45 38.03 -14.58 -26.38
N LEU A 46 38.63 -13.38 -26.42
CA LEU A 46 38.13 -12.22 -25.70
C LEU A 46 36.82 -11.70 -26.32
N ASP A 47 36.70 -11.67 -27.64
CA ASP A 47 35.45 -11.30 -28.34
C ASP A 47 34.31 -12.26 -27.99
N ARG A 48 34.60 -13.57 -27.92
CA ARG A 48 33.63 -14.57 -27.47
C ARG A 48 33.27 -14.39 -26.00
N LEU A 49 34.25 -14.13 -25.14
CA LEU A 49 34.01 -13.85 -23.72
C LEU A 49 33.10 -12.63 -23.53
N GLN A 50 33.30 -11.56 -24.31
CA GLN A 50 32.44 -10.39 -24.24
C GLN A 50 30.97 -10.72 -24.55
N GLN A 51 30.73 -11.55 -25.58
CA GLN A 51 29.38 -12.01 -25.92
C GLN A 51 28.77 -12.88 -24.82
N ILE A 52 29.55 -13.79 -24.23
CA ILE A 52 29.09 -14.64 -23.10
C ILE A 52 28.62 -13.76 -21.93
N LEU A 53 29.40 -12.73 -21.59
CA LEU A 53 29.08 -11.85 -20.47
C LEU A 53 27.83 -11.02 -20.76
N PHE A 54 27.66 -10.52 -21.98
CA PHE A 54 26.46 -9.79 -22.39
C PHE A 54 25.19 -10.63 -22.20
N TYR A 55 25.15 -11.87 -22.70
CA TYR A 55 23.96 -12.72 -22.50
C TYR A 55 23.79 -13.13 -21.03
N ARG A 56 24.87 -13.32 -20.28
CA ARG A 56 24.77 -13.59 -18.83
C ARG A 56 24.17 -12.42 -18.06
N GLU A 57 24.51 -11.20 -18.42
CA GLU A 57 23.92 -10.00 -17.83
C GLU A 57 22.43 -9.86 -18.16
N LEU A 58 22.01 -10.31 -19.35
CA LEU A 58 20.60 -10.40 -19.73
C LEU A 58 19.85 -11.58 -19.07
N GLY A 59 20.51 -12.36 -18.20
CA GLY A 59 19.90 -13.41 -17.40
C GLY A 59 19.86 -14.79 -18.05
N PHE A 60 20.55 -14.98 -19.18
CA PHE A 60 20.57 -16.28 -19.87
C PHE A 60 21.37 -17.33 -19.10
N PRO A 61 20.90 -18.60 -19.07
CA PRO A 61 21.69 -19.70 -18.53
C PRO A 61 22.83 -20.07 -19.49
N LEU A 62 23.93 -20.61 -18.96
CA LEU A 62 25.19 -20.78 -19.72
C LEU A 62 25.08 -21.77 -20.89
N ASP A 63 24.18 -22.75 -20.79
CA ASP A 63 23.85 -23.72 -21.83
C ASP A 63 23.12 -23.07 -23.01
N GLU A 64 22.17 -22.17 -22.75
CA GLU A 64 21.54 -21.37 -23.82
C GLU A 64 22.54 -20.43 -24.50
N VAL A 65 23.46 -19.84 -23.73
CA VAL A 65 24.53 -19.00 -24.29
C VAL A 65 25.46 -19.82 -25.19
N ALA A 66 25.84 -21.04 -24.79
CA ALA A 66 26.63 -21.94 -25.62
C ALA A 66 25.92 -22.26 -26.93
N ALA A 67 24.66 -22.68 -26.85
CA ALA A 67 23.85 -23.01 -28.03
C ALA A 67 23.72 -21.82 -29.01
N LEU A 68 23.59 -20.60 -28.49
CA LEU A 68 23.47 -19.40 -29.33
C LEU A 68 24.78 -19.01 -30.02
N LEU A 69 25.92 -19.22 -29.37
CA LEU A 69 27.24 -18.84 -29.89
C LEU A 69 27.88 -19.92 -30.77
N ASP A 70 27.47 -21.18 -30.61
CA ASP A 70 28.03 -22.32 -31.36
C ASP A 70 27.22 -22.69 -32.60
N ASP A 71 25.98 -22.22 -32.73
CA ASP A 71 25.14 -22.42 -33.90
C ASP A 71 25.34 -21.29 -34.93
N PRO A 72 25.97 -21.55 -36.08
CA PRO A 72 26.19 -20.55 -37.12
C PRO A 72 24.90 -20.10 -37.83
N GLU A 73 23.81 -20.88 -37.72
CA GLU A 73 22.50 -20.54 -38.26
C GLU A 73 21.59 -19.87 -37.22
N ALA A 74 22.03 -19.76 -35.97
CA ALA A 74 21.28 -19.03 -34.97
C ALA A 74 21.16 -17.55 -35.35
N ASP A 75 19.97 -16.99 -35.20
CA ASP A 75 19.74 -15.55 -35.25
C ASP A 75 19.67 -14.99 -33.82
N PRO A 76 20.75 -14.34 -33.33
CA PRO A 76 20.78 -13.72 -32.02
C PRO A 76 19.65 -12.71 -31.78
N ARG A 77 19.22 -12.00 -32.84
CA ARG A 77 18.14 -11.00 -32.72
C ARG A 77 16.78 -11.68 -32.53
N ALA A 78 16.52 -12.78 -33.24
CA ALA A 78 15.31 -13.56 -33.03
C ALA A 78 15.27 -14.15 -31.61
N HIS A 79 16.40 -14.61 -31.09
CA HIS A 79 16.49 -15.14 -29.73
C HIS A 79 16.22 -14.06 -28.67
N LEU A 80 16.87 -12.90 -28.78
CA LEU A 80 16.62 -11.74 -27.90
C LEU A 80 15.16 -11.28 -27.96
N ARG A 81 14.53 -11.26 -29.14
CA ARG A 81 13.12 -10.90 -29.29
C ARG A 81 12.19 -11.86 -28.54
N ARG A 82 12.39 -13.18 -28.68
CA ARG A 82 11.59 -14.18 -27.93
C ARG A 82 11.70 -13.98 -26.43
N GLN A 83 12.90 -13.65 -25.95
CA GLN A 83 13.16 -13.45 -24.52
C GLN A 83 12.55 -12.15 -24.00
N TYR A 84 12.62 -11.08 -24.79
CA TYR A 84 11.90 -9.85 -24.52
C TYR A 84 10.38 -10.09 -24.41
N GLU A 85 9.79 -10.86 -25.32
CA GLU A 85 8.36 -11.21 -25.29
C GLU A 85 7.99 -12.00 -24.03
N LEU A 86 8.80 -13.00 -23.64
CA LEU A 86 8.60 -13.79 -22.42
C LEU A 86 8.69 -12.92 -21.15
N LEU A 87 9.70 -12.05 -21.06
CA LEU A 87 9.87 -11.12 -19.94
C LEU A 87 8.68 -10.15 -19.84
N THR A 88 8.26 -9.58 -20.96
CA THR A 88 7.12 -8.65 -21.02
C THR A 88 5.82 -9.34 -20.58
N ALA A 89 5.59 -10.58 -21.03
CA ALA A 89 4.44 -11.38 -20.58
C ALA A 89 4.48 -11.65 -19.07
N ARG A 90 5.67 -11.95 -18.52
CA ARG A 90 5.86 -12.16 -17.08
C ARG A 90 5.64 -10.88 -16.27
N ILE A 91 6.13 -9.73 -16.76
CA ILE A 91 5.87 -8.41 -16.16
C ILE A 91 4.36 -8.14 -16.13
N GLY A 92 3.65 -8.34 -17.24
CA GLY A 92 2.20 -8.16 -17.28
C GLY A 92 1.45 -9.05 -16.28
N LYS A 93 1.90 -10.30 -16.09
CA LYS A 93 1.33 -11.19 -15.06
C LYS A 93 1.60 -10.67 -13.64
N LEU A 94 2.83 -10.22 -13.37
CA LEU A 94 3.22 -9.67 -12.07
C LEU A 94 2.44 -8.39 -11.73
N GLN A 95 2.24 -7.49 -12.70
CA GLN A 95 1.43 -6.29 -12.54
C GLN A 95 -0.03 -6.62 -12.20
N LYS A 96 -0.64 -7.59 -12.88
CA LYS A 96 -2.00 -8.05 -12.55
C LYS A 96 -2.10 -8.61 -11.12
N MET A 97 -1.11 -9.39 -10.69
CA MET A 97 -1.08 -9.92 -9.33
C MET A 97 -0.90 -8.80 -8.29
N ALA A 98 -0.04 -7.81 -8.56
CA ALA A 98 0.13 -6.64 -7.69
C ALA A 98 -1.18 -5.85 -7.55
N ALA A 99 -1.90 -5.62 -8.66
CA ALA A 99 -3.20 -4.95 -8.64
C ALA A 99 -4.25 -5.73 -7.82
N ALA A 100 -4.28 -7.06 -7.95
CA ALA A 100 -5.18 -7.89 -7.15
C ALA A 100 -4.85 -7.84 -5.65
N VAL A 101 -3.57 -7.81 -5.28
CA VAL A 101 -3.14 -7.63 -3.88
C VAL A 101 -3.55 -6.25 -3.37
N GLN A 102 -3.37 -5.19 -4.17
CA GLN A 102 -3.81 -3.85 -3.81
C GLN A 102 -5.32 -3.80 -3.52
N ILE A 103 -6.16 -4.36 -4.40
CA ILE A 103 -7.61 -4.46 -4.18
C ILE A 103 -7.92 -5.19 -2.87
N ALA A 104 -7.23 -6.29 -2.59
CA ALA A 104 -7.43 -7.05 -1.35
C ALA A 104 -6.97 -6.30 -0.09
N MET A 105 -5.97 -5.42 -0.20
CA MET A 105 -5.50 -4.56 0.90
C MET A 105 -6.49 -3.41 1.18
N GLU A 106 -7.06 -2.81 0.14
CA GLU A 106 -8.02 -1.70 0.29
C GLU A 106 -9.33 -2.14 0.95
N ALA A 107 -9.83 -3.33 0.60
CA ALA A 107 -11.13 -3.84 1.07
C ALA A 107 -11.25 -4.07 2.60
N ARG A 108 -10.23 -3.76 3.41
CA ARG A 108 -10.16 -4.10 4.84
C ARG A 108 -9.63 -3.00 5.75
N LYS A 109 -9.37 -1.78 5.25
CA LYS A 109 -8.63 -0.78 6.04
C LYS A 109 -9.38 -0.25 7.27
N MET A 110 -10.71 -0.18 7.26
CA MET A 110 -11.52 0.33 8.39
C MET A 110 -12.15 -0.78 9.26
N GLY A 111 -11.76 -2.04 9.06
CA GLY A 111 -12.37 -3.17 9.78
C GLY A 111 -13.84 -3.42 9.42
N ILE A 112 -14.40 -2.74 8.43
CA ILE A 112 -15.79 -2.91 7.99
C ILE A 112 -15.89 -4.14 7.08
N ASP A 113 -16.35 -5.26 7.62
CA ASP A 113 -16.55 -6.51 6.87
C ASP A 113 -17.97 -6.58 6.27
N LEU A 114 -18.20 -5.76 5.24
CA LEU A 114 -19.47 -5.74 4.48
C LEU A 114 -19.20 -5.94 2.98
N ALA A 115 -20.11 -6.63 2.30
CA ALA A 115 -20.07 -6.71 0.84
C ALA A 115 -20.30 -5.31 0.20
N PRO A 116 -19.81 -5.05 -1.02
CA PRO A 116 -19.97 -3.75 -1.68
C PRO A 116 -21.43 -3.26 -1.75
N GLU A 117 -22.37 -4.16 -2.01
CA GLU A 117 -23.81 -3.86 -2.07
C GLU A 117 -24.35 -3.44 -0.69
N GLU A 118 -23.90 -4.11 0.38
CA GLU A 118 -24.29 -3.80 1.75
C GLU A 118 -23.69 -2.48 2.21
N LYS A 119 -22.43 -2.18 1.81
CA LYS A 119 -21.82 -0.86 2.06
C LYS A 119 -22.64 0.25 1.44
N PHE A 120 -23.12 0.08 0.20
CA PHE A 120 -23.97 1.08 -0.46
C PHE A 120 -25.33 1.25 0.25
N GLU A 121 -25.95 0.16 0.73
CA GLU A 121 -27.19 0.26 1.49
C GLU A 121 -27.03 0.97 2.84
N VAL A 122 -25.92 0.73 3.54
CA VAL A 122 -25.66 1.33 4.86
C VAL A 122 -25.18 2.78 4.72
N PHE A 123 -24.14 3.02 3.93
CA PHE A 123 -23.45 4.31 3.90
C PHE A 123 -23.85 5.21 2.73
N GLY A 124 -24.62 4.68 1.76
CA GLY A 124 -25.08 5.43 0.59
C GLY A 124 -23.91 5.85 -0.31
N ASP A 125 -23.93 7.11 -0.74
CA ASP A 125 -22.84 7.72 -1.53
C ASP A 125 -21.60 8.08 -0.67
N HIS A 126 -21.66 7.91 0.65
CA HIS A 126 -20.56 8.20 1.55
C HIS A 126 -19.73 6.94 1.77
N ASP A 127 -18.54 6.86 1.18
CA ASP A 127 -17.65 5.72 1.40
C ASP A 127 -16.81 5.93 2.68
N PRO A 128 -17.03 5.13 3.76
CA PRO A 128 -16.24 5.24 4.98
C PRO A 128 -14.76 4.89 4.76
N GLU A 129 -14.41 4.18 3.68
CA GLU A 129 -13.02 3.85 3.35
C GLU A 129 -12.30 4.99 2.62
N GLN A 130 -13.01 6.03 2.16
CA GLN A 130 -12.42 7.17 1.45
C GLN A 130 -11.29 7.85 2.25
N TYR A 131 -11.36 7.81 3.58
CA TYR A 131 -10.40 8.45 4.47
C TYR A 131 -9.52 7.46 5.24
N ALA A 132 -9.58 6.16 4.90
CA ALA A 132 -8.95 5.11 5.71
C ALA A 132 -7.43 5.30 5.86
N ASP A 133 -6.74 5.70 4.78
CA ASP A 133 -5.29 5.95 4.81
C ASP A 133 -4.91 7.12 5.72
N GLU A 134 -5.65 8.22 5.64
CA GLU A 134 -5.42 9.38 6.51
C GLU A 134 -5.71 9.03 7.97
N VAL A 135 -6.81 8.30 8.22
CA VAL A 135 -7.18 7.90 9.57
C VAL A 135 -6.11 6.98 10.17
N GLN A 136 -5.61 6.04 9.37
CA GLN A 136 -4.53 5.15 9.78
C GLN A 136 -3.20 5.90 10.00
N GLU A 137 -2.85 6.87 9.16
CA GLU A 137 -1.63 7.66 9.34
C GLU A 137 -1.69 8.51 10.62
N ARG A 138 -2.82 9.18 10.86
CA ARG A 138 -2.98 10.11 11.98
C ARG A 138 -3.22 9.41 13.31
N TRP A 139 -4.01 8.33 13.32
CA TRP A 139 -4.47 7.69 14.57
C TRP A 139 -4.17 6.20 14.65
N GLY A 140 -3.57 5.59 13.63
CA GLY A 140 -3.34 4.13 13.57
C GLY A 140 -2.46 3.56 14.68
N HIS A 141 -1.71 4.42 15.37
CA HIS A 141 -0.87 4.07 16.52
C HIS A 141 -1.58 4.17 17.87
N THR A 142 -2.85 4.61 17.90
CA THR A 142 -3.62 4.81 19.14
C THR A 142 -4.43 3.58 19.52
N GLU A 143 -4.62 3.34 20.83
CA GLU A 143 -5.51 2.26 21.30
C GLU A 143 -6.96 2.51 20.88
N ALA A 144 -7.39 3.78 20.83
CA ALA A 144 -8.72 4.16 20.36
C ALA A 144 -8.98 3.66 18.93
N TYR A 145 -8.01 3.81 18.02
CA TYR A 145 -8.10 3.25 16.67
C TYR A 145 -8.16 1.72 16.69
N ALA A 146 -7.28 1.07 17.46
CA ALA A 146 -7.26 -0.39 17.56
C ALA A 146 -8.57 -0.97 18.14
N GLU A 147 -9.19 -0.32 19.11
CA GLU A 147 -10.50 -0.69 19.65
C GLU A 147 -11.61 -0.49 18.60
N SER A 148 -11.60 0.64 17.89
CA SER A 148 -12.56 0.95 16.81
C SER A 148 -12.55 -0.14 15.73
N GLN A 149 -11.37 -0.52 15.27
CA GLN A 149 -11.20 -1.57 14.26
C GLN A 149 -11.73 -2.93 14.75
N ARG A 150 -11.49 -3.27 16.03
CA ARG A 150 -12.00 -4.52 16.63
C ARG A 150 -13.53 -4.54 16.71
N LYS A 151 -14.16 -3.42 17.09
CA LYS A 151 -15.64 -3.32 17.12
C LYS A 151 -16.23 -3.35 15.72
N ALA A 152 -15.69 -2.54 14.81
CA ALA A 152 -16.11 -2.49 13.41
C ALA A 152 -16.08 -3.88 12.74
N ALA A 153 -15.01 -4.65 12.99
CA ALA A 153 -14.87 -6.02 12.48
C ALA A 153 -15.86 -7.03 13.07
N SER A 154 -16.49 -6.71 14.20
CA SER A 154 -17.52 -7.56 14.80
C SER A 154 -18.94 -7.21 14.35
N TYR A 155 -19.14 -6.07 13.67
CA TYR A 155 -20.46 -5.58 13.31
C TYR A 155 -21.00 -6.23 12.06
N THR A 156 -22.24 -6.69 12.16
CA THR A 156 -23.04 -7.14 11.03
C THR A 156 -23.67 -5.95 10.32
N LYS A 157 -24.25 -6.18 9.14
CA LYS A 157 -25.06 -5.18 8.44
C LYS A 157 -26.16 -4.59 9.33
N GLU A 158 -26.85 -5.43 10.11
CA GLU A 158 -27.92 -4.97 11.02
C GLU A 158 -27.37 -4.05 12.13
N ASP A 159 -26.17 -4.32 12.63
CA ASP A 159 -25.53 -3.45 13.62
C ASP A 159 -25.16 -2.10 13.01
N TRP A 160 -24.62 -2.10 11.78
CA TRP A 160 -24.33 -0.86 11.06
C TRP A 160 -25.58 -0.02 10.76
N LEU A 161 -26.69 -0.66 10.38
CA LEU A 161 -27.98 0.01 10.21
C LEU A 161 -28.47 0.62 11.54
N ARG A 162 -28.34 -0.12 12.65
CA ARG A 162 -28.70 0.38 13.98
C ARG A 162 -27.85 1.59 14.41
N ILE A 163 -26.54 1.55 14.12
CA ILE A 163 -25.62 2.66 14.40
C ILE A 163 -26.02 3.88 13.57
N LYS A 164 -26.30 3.68 12.28
CA LYS A 164 -26.78 4.75 11.40
C LYS A 164 -28.07 5.38 11.91
N GLU A 165 -29.08 4.57 12.24
CA GLU A 165 -30.35 5.07 12.77
C GLU A 165 -30.19 5.87 14.07
N ALA A 166 -29.32 5.41 14.97
CA ALA A 166 -29.01 6.13 16.21
C ALA A 166 -28.33 7.47 15.94
N ASN A 167 -27.38 7.52 15.01
CA ASN A 167 -26.68 8.74 14.62
C ASN A 167 -27.61 9.73 13.91
N ASP A 168 -28.47 9.23 13.00
CA ASP A 168 -29.46 10.04 12.29
C ASP A 168 -30.50 10.63 13.25
N ASP A 169 -30.94 9.86 14.26
CA ASP A 169 -31.83 10.36 15.32
C ASP A 169 -31.18 11.44 16.16
N TRP A 170 -29.97 11.18 16.63
CA TRP A 170 -29.21 12.14 17.43
C TRP A 170 -28.99 13.46 16.67
N MET A 171 -28.59 13.38 15.40
CA MET A 171 -28.39 14.56 14.54
C MET A 171 -29.67 15.37 14.39
N ARG A 172 -30.81 14.71 14.17
CA ARG A 172 -32.12 15.37 14.07
C ARG A 172 -32.47 16.17 15.34
N ARG A 173 -32.21 15.59 16.52
CA ARG A 173 -32.49 16.25 17.80
C ARG A 173 -31.53 17.40 18.07
N LEU A 174 -30.26 17.27 17.68
CA LEU A 174 -29.30 18.36 17.76
C LEU A 174 -29.75 19.56 16.91
N ILE A 175 -30.15 19.31 15.67
CA ILE A 175 -30.69 20.35 14.78
C ILE A 175 -31.94 20.98 15.38
N ALA A 176 -32.84 20.18 15.97
CA ALA A 176 -34.04 20.72 16.62
C ALA A 176 -33.72 21.66 17.81
N VAL A 177 -32.70 21.35 18.61
CA VAL A 177 -32.22 22.24 19.70
C VAL A 177 -31.62 23.53 19.11
N MET A 178 -30.85 23.42 18.01
CA MET A 178 -30.32 24.61 17.33
C MET A 178 -31.42 25.50 16.78
N ASP A 179 -32.43 24.91 16.12
CA ASP A 179 -33.53 25.65 15.50
C ASP A 179 -34.50 26.25 16.53
N SER A 180 -34.53 25.76 17.78
CA SER A 180 -35.26 26.41 18.86
C SER A 180 -34.58 27.67 19.40
N GLY A 181 -33.35 27.97 18.95
CA GLY A 181 -32.58 29.14 19.38
C GLY A 181 -31.90 28.98 20.73
N GLU A 182 -31.74 27.75 21.22
CA GLU A 182 -30.96 27.45 22.42
C GLU A 182 -29.48 27.73 22.17
N GLU A 183 -28.77 28.18 23.20
CA GLU A 183 -27.32 28.38 23.09
C GLU A 183 -26.58 27.03 23.15
N PRO A 184 -25.39 26.91 22.52
CA PRO A 184 -24.58 25.68 22.58
C PRO A 184 -24.23 25.24 24.01
N GLY A 185 -24.14 26.19 24.94
CA GLY A 185 -23.90 25.92 26.37
C GLY A 185 -25.15 25.63 27.19
N SER A 186 -26.33 25.51 26.56
CA SER A 186 -27.58 25.16 27.24
C SER A 186 -27.54 23.74 27.79
N GLY A 187 -28.37 23.45 28.80
CA GLY A 187 -28.50 22.10 29.35
C GLY A 187 -28.85 21.06 28.28
N ALA A 188 -29.80 21.40 27.39
CA ALA A 188 -30.22 20.52 26.31
C ALA A 188 -29.09 20.21 25.30
N ALA A 189 -28.30 21.22 24.92
CA ALA A 189 -27.16 21.04 24.01
C ALA A 189 -26.05 20.23 24.67
N MET A 190 -25.73 20.49 25.94
CA MET A 190 -24.73 19.72 26.68
C MET A 190 -25.15 18.26 26.90
N ASP A 191 -26.43 17.99 27.18
CA ASP A 191 -26.94 16.63 27.34
C ASP A 191 -26.81 15.84 26.01
N LEU A 192 -27.06 16.48 24.86
CA LEU A 192 -26.82 15.87 23.54
C LEU A 192 -25.33 15.68 23.23
N ALA A 193 -24.47 16.59 23.68
CA ALA A 193 -23.02 16.42 23.57
C ALA A 193 -22.52 15.25 24.43
N GLU A 194 -23.09 15.05 25.61
CA GLU A 194 -22.77 13.89 26.45
C GLU A 194 -23.28 12.59 25.82
N GLU A 195 -24.49 12.59 25.27
CA GLU A 195 -25.01 11.42 24.55
C GLU A 195 -24.14 11.08 23.33
N HIS A 196 -23.67 12.07 22.58
CA HIS A 196 -22.72 11.88 21.49
C HIS A 196 -21.45 11.17 21.96
N ARG A 197 -20.88 11.59 23.10
CA ARG A 197 -19.71 10.93 23.71
C ARG A 197 -19.99 9.47 24.03
N GLN A 198 -21.15 9.21 24.65
CA GLN A 198 -21.57 7.87 25.05
C GLN A 198 -21.84 6.97 23.85
N GLN A 199 -22.37 7.51 22.76
CA GLN A 199 -22.53 6.79 21.49
C GLN A 199 -21.16 6.43 20.91
N ILE A 200 -20.17 7.34 20.91
CA ILE A 200 -18.80 7.01 20.48
C ILE A 200 -18.22 5.89 21.36
N CYS A 201 -18.35 5.97 22.69
CA CYS A 201 -17.94 4.90 23.60
C CYS A 201 -18.58 3.55 23.27
N ARG A 202 -19.89 3.57 23.01
CA ARG A 202 -20.67 2.37 22.73
C ARG A 202 -20.24 1.72 21.40
N PHE A 203 -20.07 2.51 20.35
CA PHE A 203 -19.94 1.98 18.98
C PHE A 203 -18.50 1.94 18.44
N HIS A 204 -17.60 2.76 18.97
CA HIS A 204 -16.27 2.91 18.39
C HIS A 204 -15.17 2.60 19.42
N TYR A 205 -14.96 3.45 20.41
CA TYR A 205 -13.84 3.31 21.36
C TYR A 205 -14.08 4.15 22.59
N GLU A 206 -13.35 3.88 23.68
CA GLU A 206 -13.42 4.70 24.88
C GLU A 206 -13.10 6.18 24.59
N CYS A 207 -14.14 7.00 24.57
CA CYS A 207 -14.06 8.43 24.27
C CYS A 207 -14.07 9.22 25.59
N THR A 208 -12.88 9.62 26.04
CA THR A 208 -12.73 10.56 27.15
C THR A 208 -13.20 11.95 26.75
N TYR A 209 -13.47 12.83 27.72
CA TYR A 209 -13.79 14.23 27.42
C TYR A 209 -12.67 14.93 26.63
N GLU A 210 -11.40 14.61 26.91
CA GLU A 210 -10.25 15.13 26.16
C GLU A 210 -10.25 14.67 24.70
N ILE A 211 -10.55 13.40 24.43
CA ILE A 211 -10.69 12.92 23.06
C ILE A 211 -11.87 13.60 22.37
N GLN A 212 -12.99 13.75 23.07
CA GLN A 212 -14.19 14.37 22.51
C GLN A 212 -13.96 15.84 22.15
N THR A 213 -13.28 16.61 23.00
CA THR A 213 -12.96 18.02 22.70
C THR A 213 -11.99 18.13 21.52
N ALA A 214 -11.00 17.25 21.41
CA ALA A 214 -10.12 17.18 20.25
C ALA A 214 -10.88 16.87 18.94
N LEU A 215 -11.89 15.99 18.99
CA LEU A 215 -12.79 15.75 17.84
C LEU A 215 -13.61 16.99 17.50
N GLY A 216 -14.14 17.69 18.51
CA GLY A 216 -14.89 18.95 18.31
C GLY A 216 -14.07 20.02 17.59
N GLU A 217 -12.79 20.19 17.97
CA GLU A 217 -11.87 21.09 17.27
C GLU A 217 -11.63 20.66 15.82
N MET A 218 -11.46 19.35 15.58
CA MET A 218 -11.26 18.81 14.23
C MET A 218 -12.48 19.05 13.33
N PHE A 219 -13.70 18.91 13.85
CA PHE A 219 -14.93 19.11 13.07
C PHE A 219 -15.06 20.52 12.48
N VAL A 220 -14.46 21.52 13.13
CA VAL A 220 -14.46 22.90 12.63
C VAL A 220 -13.20 23.20 11.82
N ALA A 221 -12.05 22.66 12.20
CA ALA A 221 -10.77 22.93 11.55
C ALA A 221 -10.64 22.27 10.16
N ASP A 222 -11.25 21.10 9.95
CA ASP A 222 -11.22 20.39 8.68
C ASP A 222 -12.52 20.62 7.88
N GLU A 223 -12.39 21.27 6.72
CA GLU A 223 -13.52 21.65 5.87
C GLU A 223 -14.34 20.44 5.40
N ARG A 224 -13.74 19.25 5.26
CA ARG A 224 -14.43 18.04 4.83
C ARG A 224 -15.39 17.55 5.90
N TYR A 225 -14.93 17.48 7.15
CA TYR A 225 -15.77 17.11 8.29
C TYR A 225 -16.87 18.14 8.52
N ARG A 226 -16.52 19.44 8.48
CA ARG A 226 -17.49 20.53 8.60
C ARG A 226 -18.59 20.42 7.56
N ARG A 227 -18.25 20.22 6.28
CA ARG A 227 -19.22 20.08 5.19
C ARG A 227 -20.14 18.87 5.37
N ASN A 228 -19.63 17.76 5.92
CA ASN A 228 -20.44 16.57 6.17
C ASN A 228 -21.43 16.77 7.33
N LEU A 229 -21.01 17.42 8.41
CA LEU A 229 -21.89 17.72 9.55
C LEU A 229 -22.92 18.81 9.22
N ASP A 230 -22.51 19.84 8.48
CA ASP A 230 -23.36 20.97 8.12
C ASP A 230 -24.29 20.68 6.91
N LYS A 231 -24.27 19.44 6.39
CA LYS A 231 -25.01 19.06 5.17
C LYS A 231 -26.52 19.31 5.27
N ASP A 232 -27.09 19.04 6.45
CA ASP A 232 -28.53 19.13 6.71
C ASP A 232 -28.90 20.48 7.35
N ARG A 233 -27.94 21.11 8.03
CA ARG A 233 -28.10 22.43 8.66
C ARG A 233 -26.74 23.12 8.81
N GLU A 234 -26.59 24.30 8.20
CA GLU A 234 -25.37 25.09 8.34
C GLU A 234 -25.11 25.49 9.80
N GLY A 235 -23.86 25.35 10.26
CA GLY A 235 -23.42 25.73 11.62
C GLY A 235 -23.46 24.62 12.66
N VAL A 236 -23.88 23.40 12.29
CA VAL A 236 -23.94 22.23 13.20
C VAL A 236 -22.57 21.92 13.78
N ALA A 237 -21.51 21.90 12.97
CA ALA A 237 -20.16 21.60 13.43
C ALA A 237 -19.68 22.58 14.51
N ALA A 238 -19.92 23.87 14.30
CA ALA A 238 -19.57 24.92 15.25
C ALA A 238 -20.39 24.82 16.55
N PHE A 239 -21.70 24.60 16.42
CA PHE A 239 -22.59 24.43 17.57
C PHE A 239 -22.19 23.21 18.41
N LEU A 240 -21.94 22.07 17.76
CA LEU A 240 -21.54 20.84 18.42
C LEU A 240 -20.20 21.00 19.14
N ARG A 241 -19.20 21.64 18.53
CA ARG A 241 -17.92 21.92 19.17
C ARG A 241 -18.11 22.69 20.47
N GLU A 242 -18.87 23.78 20.45
CA GLU A 242 -19.11 24.60 21.64
C GLU A 242 -19.89 23.82 22.72
N ALA A 243 -20.88 23.02 22.33
CA ALA A 243 -21.61 22.15 23.26
C ALA A 243 -20.72 21.08 23.90
N ILE A 244 -19.79 20.49 23.13
CA ILE A 244 -18.78 19.55 23.64
C ILE A 244 -17.86 20.22 24.64
N LEU A 245 -17.35 21.42 24.34
CA LEU A 245 -16.47 22.17 25.25
C LEU A 245 -17.20 22.50 26.56
N ALA A 246 -18.44 22.98 26.47
CA ALA A 246 -19.27 23.25 27.65
C ALA A 246 -19.54 21.99 28.48
N ASN A 247 -19.89 20.87 27.81
CA ASN A 247 -20.15 19.59 28.49
C ASN A 247 -18.89 19.02 29.16
N ALA A 248 -17.72 19.16 28.53
CA ALA A 248 -16.45 18.75 29.14
C ALA A 248 -16.21 19.53 30.44
N VAL A 249 -16.38 20.86 30.43
CA VAL A 249 -16.24 21.68 31.63
C VAL A 249 -17.24 21.30 32.73
N ARG A 250 -18.47 20.90 32.37
CA ARG A 250 -19.50 20.45 33.33
C ARG A 250 -19.13 19.16 34.07
N ASN A 251 -18.29 18.31 33.48
CA ASN A 251 -18.01 16.96 33.96
C ASN A 251 -16.54 16.74 34.40
N VAL A 252 -15.77 17.83 34.53
CA VAL A 252 -14.40 17.86 35.10
C VAL A 252 -14.47 18.37 36.54
#